data_AF-A0A6J3KLV6-F1
#
_entry.id   AF-A0A6J3KLV6-F1
#
_cell.length_a   1.000
_cell.length_b   1.000
_cell.length_c   1.000
_cell.angle_alpha   90.00
_cell.angle_beta   90.00
_cell.angle_gamma   90.00
#
_symmetry.space_group_name_H-M   'P 1'
#
loop_
_entity.id
_entity.type
_entity.pdbx_description
1 polymer ?
#
loop_
_entity_poly.entity_id
_entity_poly.type
_entity_poly.pdbx_seq_one_letter_code
_entity_poly.pdbx_strand_id
1 'polypeptide(L)'
;MVEVCKKNYVCDKPMVVVDHNRGNCAVHLSDQMIAYSTPYRRTFKWYIKLALELLLNTSILNAMILYKQATNTKIKVSDFRMTLAMQLRQCHSPEPSNILVRQRLRHGMQKKEEQAYLARKFCRECYKKMLNSQDQKLLRIGPKR
;
A
#
# COMPACT_ATOMS: atom_id res chain seq x y z
N MET A 1 10.72 -44.23 18.29
CA MET A 1 9.35 -43.73 18.01
C MET A 1 8.98 -42.77 19.12
N VAL A 2 8.20 -41.74 18.83
CA VAL A 2 7.72 -40.75 19.81
C VAL A 2 6.22 -40.64 19.68
N GLU A 3 5.54 -40.69 20.81
CA GLU A 3 4.10 -40.56 20.92
C GLU A 3 3.68 -39.10 20.66
N VAL A 4 2.76 -38.90 19.72
CA VAL A 4 2.27 -37.57 19.34
C VAL A 4 0.76 -37.53 19.54
N CYS A 5 0.32 -36.72 20.51
CA CYS A 5 -1.10 -36.44 20.73
C CYS A 5 -1.65 -35.48 19.66
N LYS A 6 -2.69 -35.93 18.95
CA LYS A 6 -3.54 -35.12 18.07
C LYS A 6 -4.88 -34.87 18.76
N LYS A 7 -5.69 -33.96 18.21
CA LYS A 7 -6.97 -33.52 18.81
C LYS A 7 -7.90 -34.68 19.21
N ASN A 8 -7.92 -35.77 18.43
CA ASN A 8 -8.89 -36.86 18.60
C ASN A 8 -8.24 -38.24 18.81
N TYR A 9 -6.90 -38.36 18.72
CA TYR A 9 -6.21 -39.64 18.82
C TYR A 9 -4.73 -39.44 19.14
N VAL A 10 -4.09 -40.53 19.54
CA VAL A 10 -2.65 -40.59 19.77
C VAL A 10 -2.00 -41.46 18.70
N CYS A 11 -0.83 -41.07 18.22
CA CYS A 11 -0.11 -41.78 17.16
C CYS A 11 1.39 -41.76 17.38
N ASP A 12 2.05 -42.88 17.10
CA ASP A 12 3.49 -42.98 17.16
C ASP A 12 4.13 -42.53 15.86
N LYS A 13 5.09 -41.61 15.97
CA LYS A 13 5.84 -41.09 14.83
C LYS A 13 7.34 -41.30 15.01
N PRO A 14 8.10 -41.49 13.92
CA PRO A 14 9.55 -41.45 13.98
C PRO A 14 10.01 -40.08 14.48
N MET A 15 11.05 -40.05 15.33
CA MET A 15 11.60 -38.81 15.88
C MET A 15 12.00 -37.81 14.79
N VAL A 16 12.61 -38.30 13.70
CA VAL A 16 12.99 -37.50 12.52
C VAL A 16 11.80 -36.74 11.93
N VAL A 17 10.62 -37.36 11.88
CA VAL A 17 9.39 -36.71 11.35
C VAL A 17 8.88 -35.64 12.31
N VAL A 18 9.02 -35.85 13.62
CA VAL A 18 8.61 -34.87 14.63
C VAL A 18 9.51 -33.63 14.56
N ASP A 19 10.83 -33.83 14.50
CA ASP A 19 11.80 -32.74 14.46
C ASP A 19 11.70 -31.92 13.17
N HIS A 20 11.53 -32.59 12.03
CA HIS A 20 11.31 -31.90 10.75
C HIS A 20 10.06 -31.01 10.80
N ASN A 21 8.94 -31.53 11.29
CA ASN A 21 7.70 -30.77 11.42
C ASN A 21 7.83 -29.62 12.42
N ARG A 22 8.59 -29.81 13.50
CA ARG A 22 8.86 -28.77 14.49
C ARG A 22 9.65 -27.61 13.87
N GLY A 23 10.64 -27.90 13.02
CA GLY A 23 11.41 -26.89 12.30
C GLY A 23 10.57 -26.07 11.32
N ASN A 24 9.67 -26.72 10.57
CA ASN A 24 8.84 -26.05 9.57
C ASN A 24 7.62 -25.32 10.14
N CYS A 25 7.22 -25.63 11.38
CA CYS A 25 6.02 -25.10 12.02
C CYS A 25 6.00 -23.56 12.07
N ALA A 26 7.16 -22.93 12.31
CA ALA A 26 7.26 -21.48 12.42
C ALA A 26 6.84 -20.76 11.12
N VAL A 27 7.33 -21.26 9.98
CA VAL A 27 7.01 -20.70 8.64
C VAL A 27 5.53 -20.89 8.32
N HIS A 28 5.00 -22.09 8.57
CA HIS A 28 3.57 -22.36 8.36
C HIS A 28 2.68 -21.46 9.20
N LEU A 29 3.07 -21.20 10.46
CA LEU A 29 2.31 -20.33 11.34
C LEU A 29 2.35 -18.87 10.87
N SER A 30 3.51 -18.36 10.46
CA SER A 30 3.61 -17.00 9.90
C SER A 30 2.77 -16.86 8.65
N ASP A 31 2.84 -17.82 7.72
CA ASP A 31 2.08 -17.80 6.48
C ASP A 31 0.57 -17.83 6.75
N GLN A 32 0.14 -18.67 7.71
CA GLN A 32 -1.24 -18.72 8.15
C GLN A 32 -1.71 -17.38 8.71
N MET A 33 -0.91 -16.72 9.55
CA MET A 33 -1.24 -15.41 10.11
C MET A 33 -1.34 -14.32 9.03
N ILE A 34 -0.52 -14.40 7.98
CA ILE A 34 -0.56 -13.49 6.82
C ILE A 34 -1.80 -13.76 5.96
N ALA A 35 -2.17 -15.02 5.74
CA ALA A 35 -3.26 -15.40 4.83
C ALA A 35 -4.62 -14.78 5.22
N TYR A 36 -4.91 -14.61 6.51
CA TYR A 36 -6.18 -14.02 6.98
C TYR A 36 -6.31 -12.51 6.77
N SER A 37 -5.34 -11.89 6.09
CA SER A 37 -5.07 -10.47 6.21
C SER A 37 -4.90 -9.71 4.89
N THR A 38 -4.80 -10.44 3.78
CA THR A 38 -4.48 -9.85 2.48
C THR A 38 -5.69 -9.13 1.91
N PRO A 39 -5.64 -7.79 1.73
CA PRO A 39 -6.67 -7.11 0.97
C PRO A 39 -6.55 -7.56 -0.49
N TYR A 40 -7.54 -8.30 -0.99
CA TYR A 40 -7.59 -8.72 -2.39
C TYR A 40 -7.73 -7.49 -3.30
N ARG A 41 -6.60 -6.91 -3.70
CA ARG A 41 -6.56 -5.81 -4.67
C ARG A 41 -6.08 -6.34 -6.00
N ARG A 42 -6.99 -6.40 -6.99
CA ARG A 42 -6.61 -6.62 -8.39
C ARG A 42 -5.63 -5.53 -8.81
N THR A 43 -4.35 -5.89 -8.92
CA THR A 43 -3.28 -4.99 -9.34
C THR A 43 -2.58 -5.63 -10.53
N PHE A 44 -2.46 -4.92 -11.65
CA PHE A 44 -1.79 -5.41 -12.88
C PHE A 44 -0.27 -5.47 -12.75
N LYS A 45 0.30 -4.89 -11.69
CA LYS A 45 1.74 -4.75 -11.47
C LYS A 45 2.21 -5.69 -10.36
N TRP A 46 2.92 -6.75 -10.73
CA TRP A 46 3.36 -7.82 -9.83
C TRP A 46 4.21 -7.31 -8.64
N TYR A 47 5.03 -6.27 -8.85
CA TYR A 47 5.89 -5.73 -7.79
C TYR A 47 5.10 -5.07 -6.65
N ILE A 48 3.92 -4.50 -6.95
CA ILE A 48 3.03 -3.94 -5.92
C ILE A 48 2.44 -5.06 -5.08
N LYS A 49 2.10 -6.20 -5.71
CA LYS A 49 1.64 -7.40 -5.02
C LYS A 49 2.70 -7.88 -4.02
N LEU A 50 3.97 -7.95 -4.42
CA LEU A 50 5.06 -8.29 -3.50
C LEU A 50 5.19 -7.30 -2.33
N ALA A 51 5.15 -6.00 -2.60
CA ALA A 51 5.26 -4.99 -1.54
C ALA A 51 4.13 -5.12 -0.50
N LEU A 52 2.90 -5.37 -0.95
CA LEU A 52 1.74 -5.48 -0.06
C LEU A 52 1.63 -6.86 0.61
N GLU A 53 1.81 -7.95 -0.13
CA GLU A 53 1.58 -9.30 0.38
C GLU A 53 2.75 -9.82 1.20
N LEU A 54 3.98 -9.49 0.81
CA LEU A 54 5.18 -9.95 1.51
C LEU A 54 5.66 -8.89 2.48
N LEU A 55 6.19 -7.76 1.98
CA LEU A 55 6.92 -6.80 2.83
C LEU A 55 6.03 -6.16 3.90
N LEU A 56 4.83 -5.69 3.53
CA LEU A 56 3.91 -5.05 4.47
C LEU A 56 3.36 -6.05 5.50
N ASN A 57 2.97 -7.26 5.09
CA ASN A 57 2.43 -8.23 6.04
C ASN A 57 3.51 -8.74 7.02
N THR A 58 4.71 -9.01 6.53
CA THR A 58 5.83 -9.43 7.38
C THR A 58 6.20 -8.32 8.37
N SER A 59 6.29 -7.06 7.93
CA SER A 59 6.60 -5.94 8.83
C SER A 59 5.52 -5.73 9.90
N ILE A 60 4.24 -5.80 9.55
CA ILE A 60 3.14 -5.69 10.51
C ILE A 60 3.18 -6.84 11.53
N LEU A 61 3.41 -8.08 11.09
CA LEU A 61 3.50 -9.22 12.01
C LEU A 61 4.69 -9.12 12.96
N ASN A 62 5.86 -8.72 12.45
CA ASN A 62 7.04 -8.51 13.28
C ASN A 62 6.80 -7.40 14.31
N ALA A 63 6.18 -6.30 13.90
CA ALA A 63 5.77 -5.23 14.81
C ALA A 63 4.79 -5.74 15.88
N MET A 64 3.83 -6.59 15.50
CA MET A 64 2.89 -7.20 16.46
C MET A 64 3.62 -8.11 17.45
N ILE A 65 4.59 -8.91 17.00
CA ILE A 65 5.39 -9.79 17.87
C ILE A 65 6.16 -8.95 18.89
N LEU A 66 6.84 -7.90 18.43
CA LEU A 66 7.55 -6.96 19.31
C LEU A 66 6.61 -6.28 20.30
N TYR A 67 5.43 -5.84 19.85
CA TYR A 67 4.41 -5.24 20.72
C TYR A 67 3.95 -6.20 21.82
N LYS A 68 3.70 -7.47 21.47
CA LYS A 68 3.33 -8.53 22.43
C LYS A 68 4.45 -8.77 23.44
N GLN A 69 5.70 -8.79 23.01
CA GLN A 69 6.87 -8.99 23.88
C GLN A 69 7.07 -7.79 24.83
N ALA A 70 6.93 -6.57 24.33
CA ALA A 70 7.14 -5.35 25.12
C ALA A 70 6.03 -5.10 26.14
N THR A 71 4.77 -5.38 25.78
CA THR A 71 3.60 -5.07 26.63
C THR A 71 3.05 -6.27 27.40
N ASN A 72 3.51 -7.49 27.09
CA ASN A 72 2.94 -8.75 27.59
C ASN A 72 1.43 -8.90 27.34
N THR A 73 0.88 -8.19 26.35
CA THR A 73 -0.55 -8.24 26.02
C THR A 73 -0.84 -9.25 24.91
N LYS A 74 -1.99 -9.93 25.02
CA LYS A 74 -2.50 -10.80 23.96
C LYS A 74 -3.46 -10.01 23.08
N ILE A 75 -3.01 -9.66 21.88
CA ILE A 75 -3.83 -8.99 20.86
C ILE A 75 -4.04 -9.89 19.64
N LYS A 76 -5.25 -9.84 19.06
CA LYS A 76 -5.56 -10.49 17.78
C LYS A 76 -4.95 -9.70 16.63
N VAL A 77 -4.62 -10.38 15.54
CA VAL A 77 -4.02 -9.76 14.35
C VAL A 77 -4.94 -8.68 13.75
N SER A 78 -6.26 -8.92 13.72
CA SER A 78 -7.27 -7.94 13.26
C SER A 78 -7.24 -6.65 14.06
N ASP A 79 -7.21 -6.79 15.38
CA ASP A 79 -7.35 -5.68 16.32
C ASP A 79 -6.08 -4.83 16.29
N PHE A 80 -4.91 -5.48 16.26
CA PHE A 80 -3.63 -4.80 16.09
C PHE A 80 -3.59 -3.99 14.80
N ARG A 81 -4.03 -4.56 13.68
CA ARG A 81 -4.08 -3.83 12.40
C ARG A 81 -5.07 -2.67 12.42
N MET A 82 -6.22 -2.84 13.06
CA MET A 82 -7.20 -1.77 13.18
C MET A 82 -6.61 -0.61 13.99
N THR A 83 -6.01 -0.88 15.14
CA THR A 83 -5.35 0.13 15.97
C THR A 83 -4.23 0.82 15.21
N LEU A 84 -3.37 0.06 14.53
CA LEU A 84 -2.30 0.61 13.70
C LEU A 84 -2.85 1.52 12.59
N ALA A 85 -3.90 1.09 11.89
CA ALA A 85 -4.54 1.89 10.84
C ALA A 85 -5.16 3.17 11.41
N MET A 86 -5.80 3.11 12.58
CA MET A 86 -6.35 4.29 13.23
C MET A 86 -5.25 5.25 13.68
N GLN A 87 -4.16 4.77 14.26
CA GLN A 87 -3.01 5.60 14.64
C GLN A 87 -2.36 6.28 13.43
N LEU A 88 -2.11 5.53 12.35
CA LEU A 88 -1.56 6.10 11.11
C LEU A 88 -2.50 7.14 10.47
N ARG A 89 -3.82 6.98 10.65
CA ARG A 89 -4.81 7.99 10.22
C ARG A 89 -4.86 9.21 11.15
N GLN A 90 -4.64 9.00 12.45
CA GLN A 90 -4.66 10.03 13.49
C GLN A 90 -3.34 10.82 13.60
N CYS A 91 -2.30 10.47 12.85
CA CYS A 91 -1.09 11.29 12.67
C CYS A 91 -1.34 12.67 12.03
N HIS A 92 -2.60 13.10 11.88
CA HIS A 92 -2.99 14.49 11.77
C HIS A 92 -3.69 14.93 13.07
N SER A 93 -2.90 15.41 14.05
CA SER A 93 -3.42 16.48 14.91
C SER A 93 -3.85 17.64 14.00
N PRO A 94 -4.94 18.36 14.29
CA PRO A 94 -5.32 19.61 13.62
C PRO A 94 -4.34 20.76 13.95
N GLU A 95 -3.04 20.48 14.00
CA GLU A 95 -2.07 21.51 13.70
C GLU A 95 -2.16 21.75 12.19
N PRO A 96 -2.27 23.01 11.71
CA PRO A 96 -2.16 23.34 10.30
C PRO A 96 -0.70 23.13 9.86
N SER A 97 -0.24 21.88 9.94
CA SER A 97 0.89 21.42 9.17
C SER A 97 0.52 21.72 7.72
N ASN A 98 1.27 22.64 7.13
CA ASN A 98 1.29 22.95 5.72
C ASN A 98 1.73 21.73 4.93
N ILE A 99 1.01 20.61 5.06
CA ILE A 99 0.96 19.59 4.05
C ILE A 99 0.44 20.35 2.86
N LEU A 100 1.35 20.68 1.96
CA LEU A 100 1.00 20.89 0.57
C LEU A 100 0.38 19.58 0.13
N VAL A 101 -0.90 19.37 0.49
CA VAL A 101 -1.84 18.62 -0.32
C VAL A 101 -1.59 19.26 -1.64
N ARG A 102 -0.85 18.57 -2.51
CA ARG A 102 -0.61 19.05 -3.86
C ARG A 102 -2.02 19.16 -4.39
N GLN A 103 -2.60 20.35 -4.31
CA GLN A 103 -3.90 20.65 -4.84
C GLN A 103 -3.70 20.26 -6.28
N ARG A 104 -4.24 19.11 -6.66
CA ARG A 104 -4.22 18.70 -8.05
C ARG A 104 -5.06 19.78 -8.68
N LEU A 105 -4.38 20.80 -9.20
CA LEU A 105 -4.97 21.86 -9.99
C LEU A 105 -5.87 21.10 -10.95
N ARG A 106 -7.19 21.29 -10.81
CA ARG A 106 -8.16 20.61 -11.64
C ARG A 106 -8.01 21.23 -13.01
N HIS A 107 -7.10 20.68 -13.80
CA HIS A 107 -6.82 21.16 -15.15
C HIS A 107 -8.00 20.75 -16.04
N GLY A 108 -8.92 21.68 -16.27
CA GLY A 108 -9.99 21.52 -17.25
C GLY A 108 -9.44 21.69 -18.66
N MET A 109 -9.65 20.69 -19.51
CA MET A 109 -9.31 20.77 -20.93
C MET A 109 -10.43 21.44 -21.72
N GLN A 110 -10.06 22.29 -22.68
CA GLN A 110 -10.98 22.93 -23.59
C GLN A 110 -10.53 22.87 -25.03
N LYS A 111 -11.51 22.82 -25.93
CA LYS A 111 -11.34 22.90 -27.38
C LYS A 111 -11.77 24.29 -27.83
N LYS A 112 -11.01 24.92 -28.74
CA LYS A 112 -11.51 26.12 -29.44
C LYS A 112 -12.60 25.69 -30.43
N GLU A 113 -13.63 26.51 -30.56
CA GLU A 113 -14.80 26.20 -31.39
C GLU A 113 -14.57 26.44 -32.89
N GLU A 114 -13.38 26.90 -33.30
CA GLU A 114 -13.07 27.14 -34.71
C GLU A 114 -11.88 26.32 -35.24
N GLN A 115 -12.10 25.80 -36.45
CA GLN A 115 -11.21 25.04 -37.34
C GLN A 115 -10.56 23.80 -36.70
N ALA A 116 -11.12 22.64 -37.05
CA ALA A 116 -10.82 21.31 -36.51
C ALA A 116 -9.33 20.89 -36.54
N TYR A 117 -8.48 21.49 -37.37
CA TYR A 117 -7.05 21.19 -37.45
C TYR A 117 -6.18 22.02 -36.48
N LEU A 118 -6.68 23.16 -35.97
CA LEU A 118 -6.10 23.94 -34.87
C LEU A 118 -6.60 23.46 -33.49
N ALA A 119 -7.47 22.45 -33.48
CA ALA A 119 -8.28 22.04 -32.34
C ALA A 119 -7.57 21.16 -31.30
N ARG A 120 -6.31 21.49 -30.96
CA ARG A 120 -5.64 20.89 -29.82
C ARG A 120 -6.36 21.31 -28.54
N LYS A 121 -6.73 20.33 -27.71
CA LYS A 121 -7.27 20.62 -26.38
C LYS A 121 -6.17 21.26 -25.55
N PHE A 122 -6.46 22.39 -24.92
CA PHE A 122 -5.53 23.09 -24.03
C PHE A 122 -6.12 23.18 -22.63
N CYS A 123 -5.25 23.26 -21.62
CA CYS A 123 -5.70 23.54 -20.27
C CYS A 123 -5.93 25.04 -20.10
N ARG A 124 -7.15 25.45 -19.72
CA ARG A 124 -7.50 26.85 -19.44
C ARG A 124 -6.57 27.50 -18.42
N GLU A 125 -6.31 26.80 -17.32
CA GLU A 125 -5.54 27.34 -16.19
C GLU A 125 -4.05 27.48 -16.51
N CYS A 126 -3.46 26.51 -17.23
CA CYS A 126 -2.08 26.63 -17.69
C CYS A 126 -1.94 27.73 -18.74
N TYR A 127 -2.92 27.90 -19.63
CA TYR A 127 -2.92 28.94 -20.64
C TYR A 127 -3.02 30.35 -20.02
N LYS A 128 -3.87 30.54 -18.99
CA LYS A 128 -3.93 31.79 -18.22
C LYS A 128 -2.63 32.10 -17.49
N LYS A 129 -2.01 31.10 -16.85
CA LYS A 129 -0.70 31.25 -16.20
C LYS A 129 0.39 31.64 -17.21
N MET A 130 0.40 31.01 -18.38
CA MET A 130 1.29 31.34 -19.49
C MET A 130 1.11 32.79 -19.99
N LEU A 131 -0.13 33.31 -20.02
CA LEU A 131 -0.41 34.70 -20.39
C LEU A 131 0.07 35.72 -19.34
N ASN A 132 0.11 35.32 -18.06
CA ASN A 132 0.48 36.18 -16.94
C ASN A 132 2.00 36.17 -16.65
N SER A 133 2.73 35.14 -17.06
CA SER A 133 4.20 35.13 -17.04
C SER A 133 4.73 36.01 -18.18
N GLN A 134 5.65 36.93 -17.86
CA GLN A 134 6.23 37.94 -18.77
C GLN A 134 7.02 37.39 -20.00
N ASP A 135 6.97 36.10 -20.29
CA ASP A 135 7.62 35.49 -21.46
C ASP A 135 6.75 35.62 -22.71
N GLN A 136 6.45 36.86 -23.09
CA GLN A 136 5.65 37.18 -24.28
C GLN A 136 6.36 36.96 -25.63
N LYS A 137 7.58 36.39 -25.68
CA LYS A 137 8.43 36.52 -26.89
C LYS A 137 8.85 35.26 -27.65
N LEU A 138 8.50 34.03 -27.27
CA LEU A 138 9.08 32.85 -27.98
C LEU A 138 8.15 31.78 -28.54
N LEU A 139 6.82 31.86 -28.43
CA LEU A 139 5.95 30.76 -28.89
C LEU A 139 4.78 31.17 -29.79
N ARG A 140 4.95 32.23 -30.60
CA ARG A 140 4.25 32.35 -31.90
C ARG A 140 5.05 31.67 -33.01
N ILE A 141 5.55 30.47 -32.76
CA ILE A 141 5.94 29.58 -33.87
C ILE A 141 4.67 28.82 -34.21
N GLY A 142 3.83 29.45 -35.02
CA GLY A 142 2.93 28.69 -35.87
C GLY A 142 3.76 27.72 -36.72
N PRO A 143 3.20 26.58 -37.15
CA PRO A 143 3.94 25.66 -37.98
C PRO A 143 4.47 26.43 -39.20
N LYS A 144 5.80 26.47 -39.37
CA LYS A 144 6.38 26.88 -40.65
C LYS A 144 5.92 25.85 -41.68
N ARG A 145 5.47 26.37 -42.82
CA ARG A 145 4.84 25.65 -43.95
C ARG A 145 5.49 24.33 -44.28
#